data_AF-A0A917PDZ3-F1
#
_entry.id   AF-A0A917PDZ3-F1
#
_cell.length_a   1.000
_cell.length_b   1.000
_cell.length_c   1.000
_cell.angle_alpha   90.00
_cell.angle_beta   90.00
_cell.angle_gamma   90.00
#
_symmetry.space_group_name_H-M   'P 1'
#
loop_
_entity.id
_entity.type
_entity.pdbx_description
1 polymer ?
#
loop_
_entity_poly.entity_id
_entity_poly.type
_entity_poly.pdbx_seq_one_letter_code
_entity_poly.pdbx_strand_id
1 'polypeptide(L)'
;MAAEVCEVLGLATEPRTVTPGRRPVMEIAGVPHELIRWTARRSDQIAACIEDLEHEYVTAVDDNGELKFLPVVSERGRAKLNQMAARKTRPPKQKTQPLAQLRAWWKSSAIRTSGVAVDIINSFLEYARAAAAAIRARVAAVVDVALAAVDVTATVFVMNEGGRFRRRHLLAEARRHLALVLRGRRRDPGLDDRIVAAAISTHCLDISEPKTVRGLEVDYRLYTARWSLSALPARRRPPPHPARTGNPRPIPASRLRPGPRARKRGSGKSSASRCSTTGLS
;
A
#
# COMPACT_ATOMS: atom_id res chain seq x y z
N MET A 1 -15.95 -12.73 -3.08
CA MET A 1 -16.24 -11.51 -3.85
C MET A 1 -15.23 -11.30 -4.97
N ALA A 2 -13.94 -11.04 -4.71
CA ALA A 2 -12.95 -10.88 -5.80
C ALA A 2 -12.78 -12.12 -6.70
N ALA A 3 -12.75 -13.32 -6.12
CA ALA A 3 -12.56 -14.57 -6.89
C ALA A 3 -13.70 -14.87 -7.88
N GLU A 4 -14.94 -14.55 -7.51
CA GLU A 4 -16.10 -14.77 -8.38
C GLU A 4 -16.07 -13.85 -9.60
N VAL A 5 -15.81 -12.56 -9.39
CA VAL A 5 -15.58 -11.59 -10.47
C VAL A 5 -14.43 -12.05 -11.36
N CYS A 6 -13.35 -12.58 -10.77
CA CYS A 6 -12.19 -13.07 -11.51
C CYS A 6 -12.53 -14.28 -12.38
N GLU A 7 -13.32 -15.24 -11.91
CA GLU A 7 -13.74 -16.36 -12.75
C GLU A 7 -14.67 -15.92 -13.87
N VAL A 8 -15.70 -15.13 -13.57
CA VAL A 8 -16.69 -14.70 -14.57
C VAL A 8 -16.05 -13.86 -15.68
N LEU A 9 -15.11 -12.98 -15.33
CA LEU A 9 -14.51 -12.06 -16.29
C LEU A 9 -13.19 -12.56 -16.89
N GLY A 10 -12.67 -13.71 -16.45
CA GLY A 10 -11.36 -14.23 -16.89
C GLY A 10 -10.19 -13.39 -16.36
N LEU A 11 -10.32 -12.84 -15.15
CA LEU A 11 -9.29 -12.02 -14.49
C LEU A 11 -8.50 -12.85 -13.48
N ALA A 12 -7.41 -12.26 -12.99
CA ALA A 12 -6.62 -12.77 -11.88
C ALA A 12 -6.31 -11.60 -10.94
N THR A 13 -5.85 -11.93 -9.74
CA THR A 13 -5.33 -10.95 -8.79
C THR A 13 -3.83 -11.09 -8.62
N GLU A 14 -3.17 -10.01 -8.25
CA GLU A 14 -1.74 -9.97 -7.92
C GLU A 14 -1.52 -9.20 -6.61
N PRO A 15 -0.40 -9.46 -5.91
CA PRO A 15 -0.13 -8.83 -4.64
C PRO A 15 0.47 -7.45 -4.88
N ARG A 16 -0.09 -6.40 -4.27
CA ARG A 16 0.46 -5.06 -4.34
C ARG A 16 0.76 -4.54 -2.94
N THR A 17 2.01 -4.15 -2.72
CA THR A 17 2.47 -3.58 -1.46
C THR A 17 2.28 -2.07 -1.53
N VAL A 18 1.16 -1.58 -1.00
CA VAL A 18 0.83 -0.14 -0.97
C VAL A 18 1.66 0.60 0.09
N THR A 19 1.98 -0.08 1.19
CA THR A 19 2.82 0.47 2.26
C THR A 19 3.97 -0.51 2.53
N PRO A 20 5.24 -0.07 2.40
CA PRO A 20 6.39 -0.93 2.68
C PRO A 20 6.30 -1.58 4.06
N GLY A 21 6.61 -2.87 4.14
CA GLY A 21 6.56 -3.65 5.38
C GLY A 21 5.14 -4.03 5.86
N ARG A 22 4.07 -3.56 5.19
CA ARG A 22 2.70 -4.04 5.41
C ARG A 22 2.39 -5.20 4.48
N ARG A 23 1.38 -5.98 4.85
CA ARG A 23 0.88 -7.09 4.04
C ARG A 23 0.36 -6.57 2.69
N PRO A 24 0.59 -7.31 1.61
CA PRO A 24 0.10 -6.91 0.30
C PRO A 24 -1.43 -6.92 0.27
N VAL A 25 -1.99 -6.02 -0.52
CA VAL A 25 -3.40 -6.01 -0.91
C VAL A 25 -3.53 -6.75 -2.24
N MET A 26 -4.55 -7.58 -2.38
CA MET A 26 -4.81 -8.29 -3.63
C MET A 26 -5.61 -7.39 -4.57
N GLU A 27 -5.02 -7.01 -5.69
CA GLU A 27 -5.63 -6.16 -6.72
C GLU A 27 -5.75 -6.90 -8.05
N ILE A 28 -6.59 -6.41 -8.97
CA ILE A 28 -6.73 -7.00 -10.32
C ILE A 28 -5.41 -6.88 -11.07
N ALA A 29 -4.94 -7.98 -11.64
CA ALA A 29 -3.73 -8.01 -12.43
C ALA A 29 -3.89 -7.26 -13.76
N GLY A 30 -2.79 -6.66 -14.22
CA GLY A 30 -2.78 -5.89 -15.48
C GLY A 30 -3.32 -4.47 -15.37
N VAL A 31 -3.76 -4.02 -14.18
CA VAL A 31 -4.14 -2.61 -13.99
C VAL A 31 -2.88 -1.73 -13.90
N PRO A 32 -2.64 -0.77 -14.80
CA PRO A 32 -1.45 0.09 -14.72
C PRO A 32 -1.39 0.85 -13.39
N HIS A 33 -0.20 0.98 -12.80
CA HIS A 33 -0.01 1.67 -11.52
C HIS A 33 -0.41 3.15 -11.61
N GLU A 34 -0.18 3.76 -12.77
CA GLU A 34 -0.54 5.13 -13.08
C GLU A 34 -2.06 5.32 -13.00
N LEU A 35 -2.85 4.33 -13.44
CA LEU A 35 -4.31 4.38 -13.37
C LEU A 35 -4.82 4.28 -11.93
N ILE A 36 -4.19 3.43 -11.11
CA ILE A 36 -4.52 3.33 -9.68
C ILE A 36 -4.19 4.63 -8.96
N ARG A 37 -2.98 5.17 -9.17
CA ARG A 37 -2.58 6.45 -8.60
C ARG A 37 -3.50 7.58 -9.05
N TRP A 38 -3.90 7.59 -10.32
CA TRP A 38 -4.86 8.56 -10.86
C TRP A 38 -6.21 8.53 -10.14
N THR A 39 -6.73 7.36 -9.77
CA THR A 39 -7.96 7.26 -8.94
C THR A 39 -7.74 7.58 -7.46
N ALA A 40 -6.50 7.48 -6.96
CA ALA A 40 -6.14 7.59 -5.55
C ALA A 40 -5.81 9.02 -5.09
N ARG A 41 -6.21 10.07 -5.82
CA ARG A 41 -5.90 11.49 -5.50
C ARG A 41 -6.20 11.90 -4.06
N ARG A 42 -7.27 11.36 -3.46
CA ARG A 42 -7.61 11.64 -2.06
C ARG A 42 -6.61 11.01 -1.08
N SER A 43 -6.04 9.85 -1.40
CA SER A 43 -4.99 9.25 -0.57
C SER A 43 -3.75 10.13 -0.52
N ASP A 44 -3.37 10.75 -1.65
CA ASP A 44 -2.26 11.72 -1.71
C ASP A 44 -2.57 12.96 -0.87
N GLN A 45 -3.81 13.48 -0.95
CA GLN A 45 -4.25 14.60 -0.10
C GLN A 45 -4.23 14.26 1.39
N ILE A 46 -4.62 13.04 1.75
CA ILE A 46 -4.57 12.56 3.13
C ILE A 46 -3.11 12.47 3.59
N ALA A 47 -2.21 11.92 2.78
CA ALA A 47 -0.79 11.81 3.11
C ALA A 47 -0.15 13.18 3.37
N ALA A 48 -0.36 14.15 2.48
CA ALA A 48 0.11 15.53 2.68
C ALA A 48 -0.48 16.15 3.96
N CYS A 49 -1.78 15.98 4.19
CA CYS A 49 -2.43 16.50 5.40
C CYS A 49 -1.91 15.82 6.68
N ILE A 50 -1.49 14.56 6.63
CA ILE A 50 -0.86 13.86 7.77
C ILE A 50 0.51 14.49 8.06
N GLU A 51 1.33 14.76 7.03
CA GLU A 51 2.63 15.41 7.20
C GLU A 51 2.49 16.78 7.89
N ASP A 52 1.53 17.60 7.44
CA ASP A 52 1.25 18.91 8.06
C ASP A 52 0.80 18.76 9.52
N LEU A 53 -0.11 17.82 9.79
CA LEU A 53 -0.63 17.56 11.14
C LEU A 53 0.43 17.01 12.09
N GLU A 54 1.35 16.19 11.59
CA GLU A 54 2.46 15.66 12.38
C GLU A 54 3.46 16.77 12.70
N HIS A 55 3.75 17.64 11.73
CA HIS A 55 4.58 18.81 11.95
C HIS A 55 3.95 19.73 13.02
N GLU A 56 2.67 20.09 12.87
CA GLU A 56 1.92 20.88 13.85
C GLU A 56 1.95 20.25 15.24
N TYR A 57 1.80 18.92 15.35
CA TYR A 57 1.81 18.21 16.62
C TYR A 57 3.15 18.32 17.35
N VAL A 58 4.28 18.14 16.64
CA VAL A 58 5.60 18.12 17.28
C VAL A 58 6.18 19.52 17.52
N THR A 59 5.65 20.55 16.84
CA THR A 59 6.09 21.95 17.02
C THR A 59 5.10 22.80 17.81
N ALA A 60 3.94 22.28 18.20
CA ALA A 60 2.97 23.04 18.98
C ALA A 60 3.54 23.43 20.35
N VAL A 61 3.53 24.73 20.64
CA VAL A 61 3.88 25.29 21.96
C VAL A 61 2.62 25.78 22.68
N ASP A 62 2.68 25.84 24.01
CA ASP A 62 1.66 26.48 24.85
C ASP A 62 1.90 27.99 25.01
N ASP A 63 1.05 28.66 25.79
CA ASP A 63 1.14 30.11 26.02
C ASP A 63 2.42 30.53 26.75
N ASN A 64 3.16 29.58 27.34
CA ASN A 64 4.44 29.80 28.01
C ASN A 64 5.64 29.54 27.09
N GLY A 65 5.41 29.13 25.84
CA GLY A 65 6.46 28.78 24.88
C GLY A 65 7.01 27.35 25.05
N GLU A 66 6.41 26.53 25.90
CA GLU A 66 6.82 25.14 26.13
C GLU A 66 6.09 24.19 25.17
N LEU A 67 6.71 23.06 24.83
CA LEU A 67 6.08 22.08 23.93
C LEU A 67 4.78 21.52 24.53
N LYS A 68 3.70 21.68 23.78
CA LYS A 68 2.35 21.22 24.15
C LYS A 68 2.21 19.70 24.13
N PHE A 69 3.02 19.03 23.31
CA PHE A 69 3.00 17.58 23.14
C PHE A 69 4.41 17.00 23.13
N LEU A 70 4.50 15.67 23.23
CA LEU A 70 5.78 14.97 23.08
C LEU A 70 6.35 15.19 21.67
N PRO A 71 7.69 15.33 21.51
CA PRO A 71 8.34 15.58 20.23
C PRO A 71 8.30 14.36 19.28
N VAL A 72 7.62 13.28 19.66
CA VAL A 72 7.44 12.07 18.87
C VAL A 72 5.97 11.65 18.89
N VAL A 73 5.41 11.43 17.70
CA VAL A 73 4.05 10.95 17.53
C VAL A 73 3.99 9.44 17.79
N SER A 74 3.31 9.03 18.87
CA SER A 74 3.02 7.62 19.13
C SER A 74 2.14 6.98 18.04
N GLU A 75 2.15 5.65 17.89
CA GLU A 75 1.26 4.96 16.92
C GLU A 75 -0.22 5.31 17.12
N ARG A 76 -0.65 5.40 18.38
CA ARG A 76 -2.02 5.81 18.72
C ARG A 76 -2.28 7.27 18.36
N GLY A 77 -1.29 8.15 18.54
CA GLY A 77 -1.35 9.54 18.08
C GLY A 77 -1.51 9.61 16.56
N ARG A 78 -0.69 8.86 15.83
CA ARG A 78 -0.73 8.78 14.37
C ARG A 78 -2.08 8.27 13.85
N ALA A 79 -2.68 7.30 14.53
CA ALA A 79 -4.03 6.84 14.20
C ALA A 79 -5.09 7.95 14.34
N LYS A 80 -4.97 8.85 15.33
CA LYS A 80 -5.87 10.00 15.48
C LYS A 80 -5.62 11.06 14.40
N LEU A 81 -4.36 11.37 14.10
CA LEU A 81 -4.02 12.30 13.02
C LEU A 81 -4.52 11.80 11.66
N ASN A 82 -4.41 10.50 11.38
CA ASN A 82 -4.99 9.89 10.19
C ASN A 82 -6.51 10.09 10.09
N GLN A 83 -7.25 9.95 11.20
CA GLN A 83 -8.70 10.21 11.22
C GLN A 83 -9.02 11.69 10.98
N MET A 84 -8.23 12.60 11.55
CA MET A 84 -8.37 14.04 11.31
C MET A 84 -8.10 14.40 9.86
N ALA A 85 -6.99 13.92 9.28
CA ALA A 85 -6.64 14.13 7.88
C ALA A 85 -7.73 13.59 6.94
N ALA A 86 -8.24 12.38 7.18
CA ALA A 86 -9.32 11.80 6.38
C ALA A 86 -10.61 12.64 6.41
N ARG A 87 -10.90 13.32 7.53
CA ARG A 87 -12.04 14.24 7.67
C ARG A 87 -11.76 15.57 6.98
N LYS A 88 -10.60 16.20 7.22
CA LYS A 88 -10.17 17.48 6.63
C LYS A 88 -10.16 17.43 5.10
N THR A 89 -9.74 16.31 4.52
CA THR A 89 -9.62 16.11 3.06
C THR A 89 -10.88 15.56 2.40
N ARG A 90 -11.99 15.42 3.14
CA ARG A 90 -13.23 14.87 2.57
C ARG A 90 -13.86 15.88 1.61
N PRO A 91 -13.99 15.58 0.31
CA PRO A 91 -14.69 16.47 -0.59
C PRO A 91 -16.18 16.53 -0.26
N PRO A 92 -16.87 17.65 -0.57
CA PRO A 92 -18.33 17.70 -0.48
C PRO A 92 -18.94 16.61 -1.36
N LYS A 93 -20.12 16.12 -0.95
CA LYS A 93 -20.82 15.07 -1.69
C LYS A 93 -21.15 15.60 -3.09
N GLN A 94 -20.69 14.89 -4.12
CA GLN A 94 -20.97 15.25 -5.50
C GLN A 94 -22.46 15.11 -5.81
N LYS A 95 -22.95 15.95 -6.73
CA LYS A 95 -24.31 15.83 -7.26
C LYS A 95 -24.45 14.52 -8.04
N THR A 96 -25.60 13.87 -7.90
CA THR A 96 -25.91 12.64 -8.63
C THR A 96 -25.88 12.91 -10.13
N GLN A 97 -25.13 12.11 -10.88
CA GLN A 97 -25.11 12.11 -12.34
C GLN A 97 -25.51 10.73 -12.86
N PRO A 98 -26.11 10.63 -14.07
CA PRO A 98 -26.36 9.35 -14.71
C PRO A 98 -25.07 8.53 -14.90
N LEU A 99 -25.16 7.21 -14.68
CA LEU A 99 -24.00 6.32 -14.77
C LEU A 99 -23.29 6.38 -16.13
N ALA A 100 -24.05 6.51 -17.23
CA ALA A 100 -23.48 6.63 -18.57
C ALA A 100 -22.59 7.87 -18.72
N GLN A 101 -23.02 9.01 -18.16
CA GLN A 101 -22.24 10.25 -18.17
C GLN A 101 -20.98 10.13 -17.32
N LEU A 102 -21.09 9.52 -16.13
CA LEU A 102 -19.94 9.25 -15.26
C LEU A 102 -18.91 8.36 -15.95
N ARG A 103 -19.34 7.29 -16.62
CA ARG A 103 -18.44 6.39 -17.36
C ARG A 103 -17.73 7.10 -18.52
N ALA A 104 -18.45 7.91 -19.29
CA ALA A 104 -17.87 8.69 -20.38
C ALA A 104 -16.84 9.71 -19.86
N TRP A 105 -17.17 10.38 -18.74
CA TRP A 105 -16.27 11.32 -18.09
C TRP A 105 -15.02 10.64 -17.52
N TRP A 106 -15.17 9.52 -16.80
CA TRP A 106 -14.03 8.74 -16.27
C TRP A 106 -13.10 8.28 -17.39
N LYS A 107 -13.65 7.73 -18.47
CA LYS A 107 -12.84 7.29 -19.62
C LYS A 107 -12.06 8.45 -20.24
N SER A 108 -12.74 9.57 -20.49
CA SER A 108 -12.12 10.78 -21.07
C SER A 108 -11.05 11.39 -20.15
N SER A 109 -11.32 11.40 -18.84
CA SER A 109 -10.39 11.91 -17.82
C SER A 109 -9.17 11.02 -17.67
N ALA A 110 -9.34 9.69 -17.70
CA ALA A 110 -8.24 8.73 -17.71
C ALA A 110 -7.33 8.94 -18.93
N ILE A 111 -7.90 9.04 -20.13
CA ILE A 111 -7.15 9.29 -21.38
C ILE A 111 -6.30 10.56 -21.28
N ARG A 112 -6.85 11.62 -20.68
CA ARG A 112 -6.19 12.93 -20.62
C ARG A 112 -5.15 13.04 -19.51
N THR A 113 -5.37 12.39 -18.36
CA THR A 113 -4.66 12.74 -17.12
C THR A 113 -4.02 11.58 -16.38
N SER A 114 -4.26 10.32 -16.79
CA SER A 114 -3.66 9.17 -16.11
C SER A 114 -2.20 8.92 -16.51
N GLY A 115 -1.78 9.36 -17.70
CA GLY A 115 -0.46 9.02 -18.26
C GLY A 115 -0.39 7.61 -18.87
N VAL A 116 -1.49 6.86 -18.87
CA VAL A 116 -1.60 5.54 -19.52
C VAL A 116 -1.91 5.71 -21.01
N ALA A 117 -1.35 4.84 -21.84
CA ALA A 117 -1.59 4.83 -23.28
C ALA A 117 -3.08 4.60 -23.61
N VAL A 118 -3.58 5.29 -24.65
CA VAL A 118 -5.01 5.34 -24.99
C VAL A 118 -5.55 3.98 -25.41
N ASP A 119 -4.75 3.20 -26.12
CA ASP A 119 -5.03 1.84 -26.54
C ASP A 119 -5.24 0.89 -25.34
N ILE A 120 -4.42 1.02 -24.29
CA ILE A 120 -4.59 0.28 -23.03
C ILE A 120 -5.90 0.66 -22.35
N ILE A 121 -6.26 1.95 -22.31
CA ILE A 121 -7.53 2.41 -21.70
C ILE A 121 -8.73 1.90 -22.52
N ASN A 122 -8.63 1.89 -23.84
CA ASN A 122 -9.69 1.41 -24.72
C ASN A 122 -9.86 -0.11 -24.66
N SER A 123 -8.77 -0.86 -24.46
CA SER A 123 -8.73 -2.33 -24.44
C SER A 123 -8.40 -2.87 -23.04
N PHE A 124 -8.90 -2.18 -22.00
CA PHE A 124 -8.47 -2.38 -20.63
C PHE A 124 -8.79 -3.78 -20.11
N LEU A 125 -9.95 -4.32 -20.49
CA LEU A 125 -10.38 -5.66 -20.08
C LEU A 125 -9.53 -6.73 -20.75
N GLU A 126 -9.21 -6.56 -22.02
CA GLU A 126 -8.35 -7.45 -22.80
C GLU A 126 -6.95 -7.51 -22.20
N TYR A 127 -6.39 -6.35 -21.83
CA TYR A 127 -5.08 -6.27 -21.18
C TYR A 127 -5.08 -6.98 -19.80
N ALA A 128 -6.11 -6.75 -18.99
CA ALA A 128 -6.27 -7.42 -17.70
C ALA A 128 -6.43 -8.95 -17.85
N ARG A 129 -7.14 -9.41 -18.88
CA ARG A 129 -7.28 -10.84 -19.21
C ARG A 129 -5.97 -11.45 -19.68
N ALA A 130 -5.18 -10.75 -20.49
CA ALA A 130 -3.87 -11.21 -20.92
C ALA A 130 -2.92 -11.39 -19.71
N ALA A 131 -2.90 -10.43 -18.79
CA ALA A 131 -2.16 -10.54 -17.55
C ALA A 131 -2.66 -11.72 -16.69
N ALA A 132 -3.98 -11.90 -16.62
CA ALA A 132 -4.58 -13.02 -15.90
C ALA A 132 -4.19 -14.38 -16.48
N ALA A 133 -4.17 -14.53 -17.81
CA ALA A 133 -3.73 -15.75 -18.47
C ALA A 133 -2.28 -16.09 -18.10
N ALA A 134 -1.38 -15.10 -18.13
CA ALA A 134 0.02 -15.28 -17.75
C ALA A 134 0.19 -15.72 -16.28
N ILE A 135 -0.61 -15.16 -15.36
CA ILE A 135 -0.60 -15.57 -13.94
C ILE A 135 -1.17 -16.99 -13.78
N ARG A 136 -2.33 -17.25 -14.39
CA ARG A 136 -3.03 -18.53 -14.28
C ARG A 136 -2.21 -19.69 -14.85
N ALA A 137 -1.36 -19.44 -15.84
CA ALA A 137 -0.42 -20.43 -16.39
C ALA A 137 0.68 -20.86 -15.39
N ARG A 138 0.99 -20.01 -14.40
CA ARG A 138 2.04 -20.27 -13.40
C ARG A 138 1.48 -20.74 -12.04
N VAL A 139 0.18 -20.57 -11.82
CA VAL A 139 -0.47 -20.81 -10.53
C VAL A 139 -1.21 -22.13 -10.55
N ALA A 140 -0.84 -23.02 -9.62
CA ALA A 140 -1.54 -24.27 -9.39
C ALA A 140 -3.01 -24.01 -8.98
N ALA A 141 -3.93 -24.79 -9.53
CA ALA A 141 -5.34 -24.72 -9.18
C ALA A 141 -5.67 -25.44 -7.86
N VAL A 142 -4.77 -26.30 -7.40
CA VAL A 142 -4.94 -27.13 -6.19
C VAL A 142 -4.02 -26.60 -5.09
N VAL A 143 -4.55 -26.58 -3.86
CA VAL A 143 -3.81 -26.15 -2.66
C VAL A 143 -3.52 -27.38 -1.81
N ASP A 144 -2.24 -27.55 -1.45
CA ASP A 144 -1.83 -28.52 -0.43
C ASP A 144 -2.26 -28.02 0.95
N VAL A 145 -3.18 -28.73 1.59
CA VAL A 145 -3.75 -28.37 2.89
C VAL A 145 -2.71 -28.47 4.00
N ALA A 146 -1.81 -29.45 3.95
CA ALA A 146 -0.79 -29.65 4.97
C ALA A 146 0.26 -28.52 4.90
N LEU A 147 0.72 -28.17 3.69
CA LEU A 147 1.65 -27.06 3.52
C LEU A 147 1.01 -25.72 3.91
N ALA A 148 -0.23 -25.47 3.48
CA ALA A 148 -0.96 -24.27 3.87
C ALA A 148 -1.18 -24.18 5.39
N ALA A 149 -1.41 -25.29 6.07
CA ALA A 149 -1.58 -25.34 7.53
C ALA A 149 -0.30 -24.94 8.28
N VAL A 150 0.88 -25.33 7.78
CA VAL A 150 2.17 -24.88 8.33
C VAL A 150 2.33 -23.37 8.16
N ASP A 151 2.16 -22.87 6.94
CA ASP A 151 2.33 -21.45 6.61
C ASP A 151 1.39 -20.54 7.40
N VAL A 152 0.12 -20.94 7.51
CA VAL A 152 -0.91 -20.21 8.26
C VAL A 152 -0.55 -20.19 9.75
N THR A 153 -0.18 -21.33 10.33
CA THR A 153 0.20 -21.39 11.76
C THR A 153 1.41 -20.53 12.04
N ALA A 154 2.47 -20.67 11.24
CA ALA A 154 3.70 -19.90 11.40
C ALA A 154 3.45 -18.39 11.29
N THR A 155 2.64 -17.98 10.31
CA THR A 155 2.30 -16.57 10.11
C THR A 155 1.50 -16.01 11.29
N VAL A 156 0.48 -16.72 11.76
CA VAL A 156 -0.34 -16.26 12.90
C VAL A 156 0.51 -16.21 14.17
N PHE A 157 1.36 -17.20 14.40
CA PHE A 157 2.26 -17.24 15.54
C PHE A 157 3.20 -16.03 15.60
N VAL A 158 3.86 -15.68 14.47
CA VAL A 158 4.78 -14.53 14.42
C VAL A 158 4.04 -13.19 14.53
N MET A 159 2.82 -13.09 14.00
CA MET A 159 2.10 -11.82 13.88
C MET A 159 1.26 -11.46 15.11
N ASN A 160 1.04 -12.39 16.04
CA ASN A 160 0.30 -12.12 17.27
C ASN A 160 1.27 -11.98 18.45
N GLU A 161 1.04 -10.97 19.29
CA GLU A 161 1.85 -10.72 20.48
C GLU A 161 1.93 -11.97 21.37
N GLY A 162 3.15 -12.34 21.74
CA GLY A 162 3.41 -13.52 22.58
C GLY A 162 3.07 -14.87 21.92
N GLY A 163 2.83 -14.93 20.61
CA GLY A 163 2.56 -16.18 19.89
C GLY A 163 1.19 -16.80 20.18
N ARG A 164 0.29 -16.08 20.84
CA ARG A 164 -1.02 -16.58 21.26
C ARG A 164 -2.12 -16.16 20.29
N PHE A 165 -2.98 -17.08 19.91
CA PHE A 165 -4.02 -16.82 18.92
C PHE A 165 -5.26 -17.70 19.10
N ARG A 166 -6.36 -17.33 18.43
CA ARG A 166 -7.62 -18.07 18.44
C ARG A 166 -7.93 -18.61 17.05
N ARG A 167 -8.88 -19.54 16.95
CA ARG A 167 -9.35 -20.11 15.66
C ARG A 167 -9.66 -19.04 14.61
N ARG A 168 -10.31 -17.94 15.00
CA ARG A 168 -10.63 -16.82 14.09
C ARG A 168 -9.39 -16.18 13.44
N HIS A 169 -8.23 -16.18 14.11
CA HIS A 169 -6.99 -15.64 13.54
C HIS A 169 -6.44 -16.60 12.47
N LEU A 170 -6.46 -17.91 12.74
CA LEU A 170 -6.12 -18.93 11.74
C LEU A 170 -7.07 -18.87 10.54
N LEU A 171 -8.37 -18.72 10.77
CA LEU A 171 -9.35 -18.61 9.68
C LEU A 171 -9.14 -17.36 8.82
N ALA A 172 -8.89 -16.21 9.45
CA ALA A 172 -8.57 -14.99 8.73
C ALA A 172 -7.29 -15.14 7.91
N GLU A 173 -6.28 -15.80 8.47
CA GLU A 173 -5.01 -16.03 7.78
C GLU A 173 -5.13 -17.07 6.66
N ALA A 174 -5.85 -18.16 6.86
CA ALA A 174 -6.13 -19.15 5.82
C ALA A 174 -6.83 -18.50 4.62
N ARG A 175 -7.81 -17.62 4.85
CA ARG A 175 -8.46 -16.86 3.77
C ARG A 175 -7.50 -15.94 3.02
N ARG A 176 -6.56 -15.31 3.72
CA ARG A 176 -5.52 -14.46 3.10
C ARG A 176 -4.52 -15.29 2.30
N HIS A 177 -4.04 -16.39 2.88
CA HIS A 177 -3.15 -17.35 2.21
C HIS A 177 -3.80 -17.86 0.92
N LEU A 178 -5.07 -18.29 0.98
CA LEU A 178 -5.82 -18.72 -0.21
C LEU A 178 -5.95 -17.61 -1.26
N ALA A 179 -6.22 -16.36 -0.85
CA ALA A 179 -6.26 -15.24 -1.80
C ALA A 179 -4.89 -15.01 -2.49
N LEU A 180 -3.79 -15.19 -1.76
CA LEU A 180 -2.44 -15.05 -2.27
C LEU A 180 -2.07 -16.18 -3.24
N VAL A 181 -2.31 -17.43 -2.88
CA VAL A 181 -1.89 -18.59 -3.69
C VAL A 181 -2.80 -18.83 -4.88
N LEU A 182 -4.11 -18.64 -4.74
CA LEU A 182 -5.07 -18.89 -5.81
C LEU A 182 -5.18 -17.76 -6.83
N ARG A 183 -4.66 -16.55 -6.52
CA ARG A 183 -4.60 -15.40 -7.46
C ARG A 183 -5.94 -15.09 -8.14
N GLY A 184 -7.03 -15.16 -7.37
CA GLY A 184 -8.37 -14.88 -7.87
C GLY A 184 -9.11 -16.09 -8.44
N ARG A 185 -8.52 -17.29 -8.45
CA ARG A 185 -9.26 -18.53 -8.72
C ARG A 185 -10.31 -18.79 -7.65
N ARG A 186 -11.42 -19.41 -8.04
CA ARG A 186 -12.43 -19.91 -7.10
C ARG A 186 -11.83 -21.02 -6.25
N ARG A 187 -12.07 -20.94 -4.96
CA ARG A 187 -11.70 -21.96 -3.98
C ARG A 187 -12.89 -22.86 -3.70
N ASP A 188 -12.61 -24.11 -3.35
CA ASP A 188 -13.64 -25.01 -2.84
C ASP A 188 -14.26 -24.44 -1.55
N PRO A 189 -15.60 -24.51 -1.39
CA PRO A 189 -16.25 -24.21 -0.13
C PRO A 189 -15.62 -25.00 1.03
N GLY A 190 -15.38 -24.33 2.17
CA GLY A 190 -14.80 -24.96 3.37
C GLY A 190 -13.30 -25.28 3.29
N LEU A 191 -12.58 -24.97 2.20
CA LEU A 191 -11.13 -25.19 2.12
C LEU A 191 -10.34 -24.44 3.22
N ASP A 192 -10.76 -23.24 3.59
CA ASP A 192 -10.18 -22.48 4.71
C ASP A 192 -10.40 -23.19 6.04
N ASP A 193 -11.60 -23.72 6.29
CA ASP A 193 -11.87 -24.46 7.52
C ASP A 193 -11.07 -25.78 7.59
N ARG A 194 -10.87 -26.46 6.45
CA ARG A 194 -9.99 -27.65 6.36
C ARG A 194 -8.54 -27.31 6.71
N ILE A 195 -8.01 -26.21 6.16
CA ILE A 195 -6.66 -25.72 6.50
C ILE A 195 -6.57 -25.41 8.00
N VAL A 196 -7.57 -24.73 8.57
CA VAL A 196 -7.61 -24.42 10.01
C VAL A 196 -7.65 -25.70 10.86
N ALA A 197 -8.44 -26.71 10.47
CA ALA A 197 -8.51 -27.98 11.19
C ALA A 197 -7.18 -28.74 11.15
N ALA A 198 -6.51 -28.78 9.98
CA ALA A 198 -5.19 -29.36 9.82
C ALA A 198 -4.12 -28.61 10.66
N ALA A 199 -4.19 -27.27 10.68
CA ALA A 199 -3.33 -26.41 11.47
C ALA A 199 -3.47 -26.71 12.97
N ILE A 200 -4.70 -26.74 13.49
CA ILE A 200 -4.97 -27.00 14.91
C ILE A 200 -4.50 -28.39 15.32
N SER A 201 -4.83 -29.42 14.54
CA SER A 201 -4.50 -30.81 14.87
C SER A 201 -2.99 -31.09 14.84
N THR A 202 -2.27 -30.49 13.89
CA THR A 202 -0.87 -30.85 13.60
C THR A 202 0.14 -29.90 14.23
N HIS A 203 -0.18 -28.59 14.31
CA HIS A 203 0.81 -27.56 14.62
C HIS A 203 0.49 -26.69 15.83
N CYS A 204 -0.70 -26.83 16.43
CA CYS A 204 -1.10 -26.02 17.58
C CYS A 204 -1.11 -26.82 18.90
N LEU A 205 -0.89 -26.09 19.99
CA LEU A 205 -1.17 -26.51 21.36
C LEU A 205 -2.35 -25.68 21.88
N ASP A 206 -3.35 -26.37 22.41
CA ASP A 206 -4.43 -25.73 23.16
C ASP A 206 -3.91 -25.38 24.55
N ILE A 207 -3.91 -24.09 24.88
CA ILE A 207 -3.47 -23.55 26.17
C ILE A 207 -4.65 -22.96 26.95
N SER A 208 -5.87 -23.34 26.57
CA SER A 208 -7.08 -22.88 27.24
C SER A 208 -7.23 -23.54 28.60
N GLU A 209 -7.53 -22.75 29.61
CA GLU A 209 -8.07 -23.21 30.89
C GLU A 209 -9.53 -22.73 31.02
N PRO A 210 -10.48 -23.41 30.36
CA PRO A 210 -11.86 -22.93 30.30
C PRO A 210 -12.53 -23.07 31.67
N LYS A 211 -12.78 -21.94 32.33
CA LYS A 211 -13.51 -21.87 33.61
C LYS A 211 -15.03 -21.83 33.44
N THR A 212 -15.51 -21.75 32.20
CA THR A 212 -16.94 -21.64 31.87
C THR A 212 -17.28 -22.56 30.70
N VAL A 213 -18.56 -22.95 30.59
CA VAL A 213 -19.06 -23.78 29.48
C VAL A 213 -18.77 -23.11 28.12
N ARG A 214 -18.95 -21.79 28.03
CA ARG A 214 -18.62 -21.01 26.82
C ARG A 214 -17.12 -21.04 26.49
N GLY A 215 -16.24 -21.18 27.49
CA GLY A 215 -14.81 -21.35 27.28
C GLY A 215 -14.43 -22.66 26.60
N LEU A 216 -15.29 -23.70 26.67
CA LEU A 216 -15.08 -24.99 26.01
C LEU A 216 -15.34 -24.93 24.50
N GLU A 217 -16.13 -23.95 24.06
CA GLU A 217 -16.45 -23.72 22.65
C GLU A 217 -15.19 -23.40 21.83
N VAL A 218 -15.15 -23.93 20.61
CA VAL A 218 -13.96 -23.89 19.74
C VAL A 218 -13.48 -22.47 19.45
N ASP A 219 -14.38 -21.50 19.36
CA ASP A 219 -14.04 -20.10 19.07
C ASP A 219 -13.44 -19.33 20.26
N TYR A 220 -13.60 -19.86 21.47
CA TYR A 220 -13.07 -19.28 22.70
C TYR A 220 -11.74 -19.90 23.13
N ARG A 221 -11.36 -21.03 22.52
CA ARG A 221 -10.07 -21.67 22.75
C ARG A 221 -8.91 -20.78 22.33
N LEU A 222 -7.89 -20.77 23.17
CA LEU A 222 -6.62 -20.09 23.00
C LEU A 222 -5.55 -21.12 22.63
N TYR A 223 -4.83 -20.84 21.56
CA TYR A 223 -3.79 -21.70 21.03
C TYR A 223 -2.44 -20.98 20.99
N THR A 224 -1.38 -21.76 21.00
CA THR A 224 -0.03 -21.36 20.57
C THR A 224 0.49 -22.37 19.55
N ALA A 225 1.53 -22.03 18.79
CA ALA A 225 2.20 -23.02 17.94
C ALA A 225 2.98 -24.03 18.79
N ARG A 226 3.13 -25.27 18.29
CA ARG A 226 3.97 -26.33 18.87
C ARG A 226 5.48 -26.02 18.78
N TRP A 227 5.85 -25.04 17.97
CA TRP A 227 7.24 -24.59 17.81
C TRP A 227 7.56 -23.46 18.79
N SER A 228 8.77 -23.45 19.33
CA SER A 228 9.23 -22.34 20.18
C SER A 228 9.79 -21.19 19.33
N LEU A 229 9.52 -19.95 19.72
CA LEU A 229 10.16 -18.76 19.13
C LEU A 229 11.68 -18.83 19.23
N SER A 230 12.20 -19.42 20.32
CA SER A 230 13.64 -19.63 20.55
C SER A 230 14.27 -20.63 19.59
N ALA A 231 13.48 -21.51 18.96
CA ALA A 231 13.95 -22.44 17.93
C ALA A 231 13.95 -21.83 16.53
N LEU A 232 13.36 -20.65 16.33
CA LEU A 232 13.42 -19.93 15.06
C LEU A 232 14.76 -19.20 14.97
N PRO A 233 15.59 -19.46 13.94
CA PRO A 233 16.82 -18.72 13.76
C PRO A 233 16.49 -17.23 13.67
N ALA A 234 17.22 -16.39 14.41
CA ALA A 234 17.07 -14.95 14.38
C ALA A 234 17.00 -14.49 12.91
N ARG A 235 15.96 -13.71 12.60
CA ARG A 235 15.67 -13.20 11.25
C ARG A 235 16.98 -12.73 10.60
N ARG A 236 17.49 -13.47 9.60
CA ARG A 236 18.62 -12.99 8.81
C ARG A 236 18.22 -11.62 8.29
N ARG A 237 18.96 -10.58 8.69
CA ARG A 237 18.84 -9.27 8.05
C ARG A 237 18.92 -9.53 6.54
N PRO A 238 17.97 -9.03 5.73
CA PRO A 238 18.18 -9.04 4.29
C PRO A 238 19.55 -8.39 4.05
N PRO A 239 20.37 -8.92 3.12
CA PRO A 239 21.62 -8.27 2.79
C PRO A 239 21.31 -6.80 2.48
N PRO A 240 22.15 -5.86 2.94
CA PRO A 240 21.97 -4.47 2.57
C PRO A 240 21.79 -4.43 1.05
N HIS A 241 20.74 -3.76 0.58
CA HIS A 241 20.64 -3.41 -0.83
C HIS A 241 22.01 -2.84 -1.23
N PRO A 242 22.66 -3.33 -2.30
CA PRO A 242 23.88 -2.70 -2.75
C PRO A 242 23.54 -1.23 -2.91
N ALA A 243 24.22 -0.38 -2.13
CA ALA A 243 24.16 1.04 -2.32
C ALA A 243 24.36 1.27 -3.82
N ARG A 244 23.53 2.10 -4.43
CA ARG A 244 23.89 2.70 -5.72
C ARG A 244 25.21 3.42 -5.48
N THR A 245 26.32 2.72 -5.66
CA THR A 245 27.62 3.31 -5.93
C THR A 245 27.47 3.95 -7.30
N GLY A 246 26.92 5.16 -7.29
CA GLY A 246 27.15 6.09 -8.38
C GLY A 246 28.63 6.40 -8.38
N ASN A 247 29.42 5.53 -9.01
CA ASN A 247 30.70 5.95 -9.54
C ASN A 247 30.37 7.00 -10.60
N PRO A 248 30.78 8.27 -10.45
CA PRO A 248 30.75 9.18 -11.56
C PRO A 248 31.74 8.64 -12.59
N ARG A 249 31.22 8.08 -13.69
CA ARG A 249 32.05 7.78 -14.85
C ARG A 249 32.72 9.09 -15.27
N PRO A 250 34.05 9.15 -15.43
CA PRO A 250 34.70 10.33 -15.96
C PRO A 250 34.20 10.55 -17.39
N ILE A 251 33.70 11.76 -17.65
CA ILE A 251 33.31 12.22 -18.98
C ILE A 251 34.60 12.26 -19.82
N PRO A 252 34.70 11.54 -20.95
CA PRO A 252 35.87 11.65 -21.80
C PRO A 252 35.94 13.06 -22.40
N ALA A 253 37.06 13.73 -22.16
CA ALA A 253 37.40 15.04 -22.68
C ALA A 253 37.65 14.96 -24.20
N SER A 254 36.58 14.86 -24.98
CA SER A 254 36.67 15.01 -26.44
C SER A 254 35.32 15.46 -26.97
N ARG A 255 35.03 16.76 -26.81
CA ARG A 255 34.20 17.62 -27.69
C ARG A 255 34.12 19.02 -27.08
N LEU A 256 35.27 19.66 -26.89
CA LEU A 256 35.35 21.11 -26.78
C LEU A 256 35.24 21.68 -28.20
N ARG A 257 34.05 22.13 -28.59
CA ARG A 257 33.90 23.12 -29.66
C ARG A 257 33.90 24.51 -28.99
N PRO A 258 34.75 25.45 -29.41
CA PRO A 258 34.78 26.78 -28.80
C PRO A 258 33.56 27.60 -29.22
N GLY A 259 32.84 28.13 -28.24
CA GLY A 259 31.79 29.14 -28.44
C GLY A 259 32.39 30.54 -28.62
N PRO A 260 31.65 31.48 -29.27
CA PRO A 260 32.17 32.79 -29.60
C PRO A 260 32.25 33.72 -28.38
N ARG A 261 33.32 34.53 -28.39
CA ARG A 261 33.73 35.52 -27.39
C ARG A 261 32.67 36.62 -27.18
N ALA A 262 32.25 36.84 -25.94
CA ALA A 262 31.60 38.07 -25.51
C ALA A 262 32.66 39.09 -25.06
N ARG A 263 32.69 40.25 -25.73
CA ARG A 263 33.53 41.41 -25.40
C ARG A 263 33.02 42.09 -24.12
N LYS A 264 33.93 42.35 -23.18
CA LYS A 264 33.78 43.34 -22.10
C LYS A 264 34.16 44.74 -22.60
N ARG A 265 33.31 45.74 -22.32
CA ARG A 265 33.61 47.16 -22.01
C ARG A 265 32.41 47.62 -21.15
N GLY A 266 32.49 48.30 -20.02
CA GLY A 266 33.55 49.08 -19.38
C GLY A 266 32.92 50.40 -18.89
N SER A 267 32.82 50.55 -17.56
CA SER A 267 32.80 51.80 -16.75
C SER A 267 31.98 53.04 -17.18
N GLY A 268 31.20 53.61 -16.25
CA GLY A 268 30.83 55.04 -16.32
C GLY A 268 29.70 55.52 -15.40
N LYS A 269 30.09 56.04 -14.23
CA LYS A 269 29.50 57.11 -13.38
C LYS A 269 28.05 57.62 -13.61
N SER A 270 27.33 57.69 -12.47
CA SER A 270 26.63 58.84 -11.86
C SER A 270 25.74 59.76 -12.72
N SER A 271 24.46 59.87 -12.39
CA SER A 271 23.84 61.10 -11.87
C SER A 271 22.33 60.95 -11.62
N ALA A 272 21.87 61.56 -10.54
CA ALA A 272 20.48 61.70 -10.13
C ALA A 272 19.65 62.54 -11.12
N SER A 273 18.34 62.31 -11.17
CA SER A 273 17.36 63.40 -11.19
C SER A 273 15.96 62.91 -10.82
N ARG A 274 15.37 63.57 -9.83
CA ARG A 274 13.95 63.52 -9.51
C ARG A 274 13.21 64.36 -10.55
N CYS A 275 12.03 63.92 -10.98
CA CYS A 275 10.95 64.87 -11.26
C CYS A 275 9.61 64.23 -10.94
N SER A 276 8.95 64.84 -9.97
CA SER A 276 7.54 64.69 -9.67
C SER A 276 6.70 65.47 -10.71
N THR A 277 5.41 65.18 -10.68
CA THR A 277 4.25 66.09 -10.82
C THR A 277 3.47 66.09 -12.14
N THR A 278 2.15 65.88 -11.97
CA THR A 278 0.98 66.39 -12.74
C THR A 278 0.81 65.91 -14.19
N GLY A 279 -0.35 65.50 -14.68
CA GLY A 279 -1.74 65.71 -14.26
C GLY A 279 -2.58 65.98 -15.52
N LEU A 280 -3.87 65.58 -15.50
CA LEU A 280 -4.95 65.87 -16.46
C LEU A 280 -4.87 65.06 -17.78
N SER A 281 -5.93 64.42 -18.29
CA SER A 281 -7.38 64.54 -18.07
C SER A 281 -8.06 63.16 -18.07
#